data_AF-A0A662J7I3-F1
#
_entry.id   AF-A0A662J7I3-F1
#
_cell.length_a   1.000
_cell.length_b   1.000
_cell.length_c   1.000
_cell.angle_alpha   90.00
_cell.angle_beta   90.00
_cell.angle_gamma   90.00
#
_symmetry.space_group_name_H-M   'P 1'
#
loop_
_entity.id
_entity.type
_entity.pdbx_description
1 polymer ?
#
loop_
_entity_poly.entity_id
_entity_poly.type
_entity_poly.pdbx_seq_one_letter_code
_entity_poly.pdbx_strand_id
1 'polypeptide(L)' 'MDELDKLLLEAIDEALYMFGISVRDVTYYYCEARYGARKDDIPCRLDDFLNCLNEIYGLAAKIIEAQIVKLLESRVG' A
#
# COMPACT_ATOMS: atom_id res chain seq x y z
N MET A 1 12.16 -11.55 2.07
CA MET A 1 10.72 -11.33 1.91
C MET A 1 10.06 -12.67 2.10
N ASP A 2 9.33 -12.83 3.19
CA ASP A 2 8.60 -14.07 3.46
C ASP A 2 7.30 -14.14 2.64
N GLU A 3 6.52 -15.19 2.82
CA GLU A 3 5.29 -15.36 2.04
C GLU A 3 4.21 -14.34 2.43
N LEU A 4 4.15 -13.95 3.70
CA LEU A 4 3.18 -12.96 4.17
C LEU A 4 3.48 -11.58 3.58
N ASP A 5 4.75 -11.20 3.52
CA ASP A 5 5.19 -9.96 2.90
C ASP A 5 4.75 -9.86 1.43
N LYS A 6 4.84 -10.96 0.67
CA LYS A 6 4.40 -11.00 -0.73
C LYS A 6 2.90 -10.84 -0.86
N LEU A 7 2.12 -11.59 -0.06
CA LEU A 7 0.66 -11.51 -0.06
C LEU A 7 0.20 -10.10 0.31
N LEU A 8 0.89 -9.45 1.25
CA LEU A 8 0.66 -8.07 1.62
C LEU A 8 0.99 -7.11 0.48
N LEU A 9 2.14 -7.28 -0.18
CA LEU A 9 2.51 -6.45 -1.32
C LEU A 9 1.51 -6.56 -2.47
N GLU A 10 1.03 -7.77 -2.77
CA GLU A 10 0.00 -8.01 -3.77
C GLU A 10 -1.33 -7.35 -3.39
N ALA A 11 -1.73 -7.45 -2.11
CA ALA A 11 -2.94 -6.80 -1.61
C ALA A 11 -2.83 -5.27 -1.70
N ILE A 12 -1.67 -4.69 -1.40
CA ILE A 12 -1.39 -3.25 -1.55
C ILE A 12 -1.48 -2.85 -3.03
N ASP A 13 -0.83 -3.59 -3.92
CA ASP A 13 -0.80 -3.28 -5.35
C ASP A 13 -2.20 -3.29 -5.97
N GLU A 14 -2.98 -4.32 -5.66
CA GLU A 14 -4.34 -4.47 -6.15
C GLU A 14 -5.27 -3.41 -5.52
N ALA A 15 -5.15 -3.14 -4.21
CA ALA A 15 -5.93 -2.10 -3.54
C ALA A 15 -5.77 -0.74 -4.21
N LEU A 16 -4.53 -0.32 -4.44
CA LEU A 16 -4.24 0.95 -5.09
C LEU A 16 -4.71 0.96 -6.56
N TYR A 17 -4.51 -0.13 -7.29
CA TYR A 17 -4.92 -0.25 -8.68
C TYR A 17 -6.45 -0.14 -8.87
N MET A 18 -7.26 -0.63 -7.91
CA MET A 18 -8.72 -0.49 -7.95
C MET A 18 -9.20 0.97 -7.95
N PHE A 19 -8.43 1.89 -7.37
CA PHE A 19 -8.72 3.33 -7.42
C PHE A 19 -8.15 4.03 -8.66
N GLY A 20 -7.39 3.32 -9.49
CA GLY A 20 -6.85 3.76 -10.76
C GLY A 20 -5.34 3.54 -10.86
N ILE A 21 -4.87 3.28 -12.09
CA ILE A 21 -3.44 3.06 -12.35
C ILE A 21 -2.56 4.23 -11.86
N SER A 22 -3.05 5.47 -12.01
CA SER A 22 -2.34 6.66 -11.53
C SER A 22 -2.28 6.74 -10.01
N VAL A 23 -3.29 6.24 -9.27
CA VAL A 23 -3.28 6.23 -7.81
C VAL A 23 -2.15 5.34 -7.31
N ARG A 24 -2.04 4.13 -7.87
CA ARG A 24 -0.94 3.20 -7.56
C ARG A 24 0.42 3.81 -7.85
N ASP A 25 0.63 4.29 -9.07
CA ASP A 25 1.94 4.77 -9.49
C ASP A 25 2.37 6.04 -8.73
N VAL A 26 1.44 6.97 -8.47
CA VAL A 26 1.69 8.18 -7.67
C VAL A 26 1.97 7.83 -6.20
N THR A 27 1.23 6.87 -5.63
CA THR A 27 1.48 6.43 -4.25
C THR A 27 2.89 5.89 -4.09
N TYR A 28 3.29 4.94 -4.94
CA TYR A 28 4.64 4.36 -4.86
C TYR A 28 5.72 5.41 -5.11
N TYR A 29 5.54 6.26 -6.11
CA TYR A 29 6.47 7.35 -6.37
C TYR A 29 6.62 8.27 -5.16
N TYR A 30 5.52 8.69 -4.53
CA TYR A 30 5.57 9.58 -3.38
C TYR A 30 6.18 8.90 -2.16
N CYS A 31 5.84 7.64 -1.86
CA CYS A 31 6.41 6.90 -0.74
C CYS A 31 7.93 6.73 -0.90
N GLU A 32 8.40 6.41 -2.12
CA GLU A 32 9.83 6.33 -2.41
C GLU A 32 10.50 7.71 -2.29
N ALA A 33 9.94 8.75 -2.90
CA ALA A 33 10.54 10.09 -2.89
C ALA A 33 10.56 10.73 -1.49
N ARG A 34 9.54 10.50 -0.67
CA ARG A 34 9.35 11.16 0.63
C ARG A 34 9.94 10.39 1.81
N TYR A 35 9.89 9.07 1.76
CA TYR A 35 10.31 8.17 2.85
C TYR A 35 11.46 7.23 2.46
N GLY A 36 11.85 7.18 1.18
CA GLY A 36 12.80 6.19 0.68
C GLY A 36 12.25 4.76 0.73
N ALA A 37 10.94 4.59 0.87
CA ALA A 37 10.27 3.30 0.93
C ALA A 37 9.89 2.88 -0.49
N ARG A 38 10.73 2.07 -1.14
CA ARG A 38 10.43 1.51 -2.46
C ARG A 38 9.33 0.47 -2.33
N LYS A 39 8.64 0.18 -3.44
CA LYS A 39 7.55 -0.80 -3.49
C LYS A 39 7.85 -2.10 -2.73
N ASP A 40 8.99 -2.72 -2.99
CA ASP A 40 9.37 -4.00 -2.38
C ASP A 40 9.76 -3.88 -0.89
N ASP A 41 10.07 -2.68 -0.41
CA ASP A 41 10.42 -2.41 0.98
C ASP A 41 9.17 -2.11 1.83
N ILE A 42 8.01 -1.83 1.21
CA ILE A 42 6.77 -1.44 1.90
C ILE A 42 6.26 -2.48 2.91
N PRO A 43 6.24 -3.79 2.62
CA PRO A 43 5.78 -4.78 3.61
C PRO A 43 6.57 -4.72 4.93
N CYS A 44 7.86 -4.38 4.85
CA CYS A 44 8.74 -4.22 6.01
C CYS A 44 8.73 -2.80 6.61
N ARG A 45 8.07 -1.83 5.96
CA ARG A 45 8.06 -0.40 6.30
C ARG A 45 6.64 0.16 6.27
N LEU A 46 5.71 -0.55 6.88
CA LEU A 46 4.28 -0.20 6.85
C LEU A 46 3.98 1.18 7.43
N ASP A 47 4.69 1.60 8.49
CA ASP A 47 4.48 2.93 9.07
C ASP A 47 4.77 4.05 8.06
N ASP A 48 5.84 3.92 7.27
CA ASP A 48 6.18 4.88 6.21
C ASP A 48 5.11 4.91 5.12
N PHE A 49 4.59 3.73 4.75
CA PHE A 49 3.52 3.61 3.75
C PHE A 49 2.18 4.19 4.24
N LEU A 50 1.78 3.94 5.49
CA LEU A 50 0.57 4.50 6.07
C LEU A 50 0.66 6.03 6.21
N ASN A 51 1.82 6.54 6.63
CA ASN A 51 2.07 7.98 6.66
C ASN A 51 2.00 8.60 5.26
N CYS A 52 2.59 7.93 4.26
CA CYS A 52 2.50 8.31 2.85
C CYS A 52 1.04 8.36 2.36
N LEU A 53 0.21 7.34 2.62
CA LEU A 53 -1.21 7.35 2.27
C LEU A 53 -1.95 8.52 2.93
N ASN A 54 -1.72 8.76 4.22
CA ASN A 54 -2.36 9.83 4.95
C ASN A 54 -1.93 11.23 4.45
N GLU A 55 -0.66 11.41 4.05
CA GLU A 55 -0.19 12.68 3.47
C GLU A 55 -0.80 12.95 2.09
N ILE A 56 -0.97 11.93 1.24
CA ILE A 56 -1.53 12.10 -0.12
C ILE A 56 -3.07 12.23 -0.08
N TYR A 57 -3.73 11.36 0.68
CA TYR A 57 -5.18 11.16 0.62
C TYR A 57 -5.94 11.67 1.85
N GLY A 58 -5.25 12.03 2.93
CA GLY A 58 -5.87 12.44 4.19
C GLY A 58 -6.85 11.40 4.71
N LEU A 59 -8.06 11.82 5.07
CA LEU A 59 -9.10 10.92 5.57
C LEU A 59 -9.48 9.79 4.60
N ALA A 60 -9.29 9.97 3.29
CA ALA A 60 -9.59 8.94 2.29
C ALA A 60 -8.59 7.76 2.33
N ALA A 61 -7.42 7.92 2.97
CA ALA A 61 -6.44 6.84 3.17
C ALA A 61 -7.08 5.61 3.83
N LYS A 62 -7.99 5.83 4.78
CA LYS A 62 -8.71 4.76 5.48
C LYS A 62 -9.52 3.84 4.56
N ILE A 63 -9.97 4.36 3.41
CA ILE A 63 -10.69 3.56 2.41
C ILE A 63 -9.71 2.60 1.72
N ILE A 64 -8.51 3.08 1.40
CA ILE A 64 -7.45 2.25 0.81
C ILE A 64 -6.97 1.21 1.82
N GLU A 65 -6.69 1.61 3.05
CA GLU A 65 -6.29 0.70 4.15
C GLU A 65 -7.32 -0.42 4.37
N ALA A 66 -8.60 -0.07 4.45
CA ALA A 66 -9.68 -1.06 4.60
C ALA A 66 -9.72 -2.04 3.43
N GLN A 67 -9.46 -1.57 2.21
CA GLN A 67 -9.43 -2.41 1.03
C GLN A 67 -8.20 -3.34 1.01
N ILE A 68 -7.04 -2.87 1.49
CA ILE A 68 -5.83 -3.70 1.67
C ILE A 68 -6.11 -4.81 2.66
N VAL A 69 -6.70 -4.50 3.83
CA VAL A 69 -7.03 -5.49 4.86
C VAL A 69 -7.96 -6.55 4.30
N LYS A 70 -9.05 -6.15 3.64
CA LYS A 70 -10.01 -7.08 3.01
C LYS A 70 -9.35 -8.00 1.99
N LEU A 71 -8.46 -7.46 1.17
CA LEU A 71 -7.71 -8.20 0.16
C LEU A 71 -6.71 -9.17 0.79
N LEU A 72 -6.04 -8.79 1.87
CA LEU A 72 -5.12 -9.66 2.58
C LEU A 72 -5.87 -10.81 3.28
N GLU A 73 -6.99 -10.52 3.94
CA GLU A 73 -7.84 -11.53 4.56
C GLU A 73 -8.29 -12.60 3.55
N SER A 74 -8.65 -12.18 2.33
CA SER A 74 -9.06 -13.11 1.26
C SER A 74 -7.94 -13.99 0.71
N ARG A 75 -6.67 -13.66 1.00
CA ARG A 75 -5.49 -14.42 0.55
C ARG A 75 -4.94 -15.34 1.63
N VAL A 76 -5.06 -14.93 2.88
CA VAL A 76 -4.56 -15.69 4.04
C VAL A 76 -5.60 -16.72 4.53
N GLY A 77 -6.88 -16.49 4.22
CA GLY A 77 -8.01 -17.36 4.57
C GLY A 77 -8.24 -18.53 3.63
#